data_AF-A0A9J5WFF8-F1
#
_entry.id   AF-A0A9J5WFF8-F1
#
_cell.length_a   1.000
_cell.length_b   1.000
_cell.length_c   1.000
_cell.angle_alpha   90.00
_cell.angle_beta   90.00
_cell.angle_gamma   90.00
#
_symmetry.space_group_name_H-M   'P 1'
#
loop_
_entity.id
_entity.type
_entity.pdbx_description
1 polymer ?
#
loop_
_entity_poly.entity_id
_entity_poly.type
_entity_poly.pdbx_seq_one_letter_code
_entity_poly.pdbx_strand_id
1 'polypeptide(L)'
;MGVTQGYNCRRKLVQNIHKSIVLLDAIDHSLRNVIHHFILKQGYKIKKVNVRDMVLNHYKFQAWSEFKAKFRRRVSAYVVDWTKELNPRLGFSAIEPKDWPSKFCEVYDNGLKDLTRRWFGLKSPNRIHYRMVWQR
;
A
#
# COMPACT_ATOMS: atom_id res chain seq x y z
N MET A 1 2.32 -17.07 4.07
CA MET A 1 3.19 -15.98 4.58
C MET A 1 2.45 -14.66 4.43
N GLY A 2 2.53 -13.74 5.40
CA GLY A 2 1.85 -12.44 5.32
C GLY A 2 2.50 -11.47 4.32
N VAL A 3 1.84 -10.35 4.03
CA VAL A 3 2.30 -9.35 3.04
C VAL A 3 3.73 -8.89 3.30
N THR A 4 4.12 -8.71 4.56
CA THR A 4 5.47 -8.27 4.95
C THR A 4 6.56 -9.34 4.77
N GLN A 5 6.19 -10.62 4.64
CA GLN A 5 7.14 -11.74 4.52
C GLN A 5 7.12 -12.42 3.15
N GLY A 6 6.02 -12.30 2.42
CA GLY A 6 5.80 -12.96 1.14
C GLY A 6 5.69 -12.03 -0.07
N TYR A 7 5.49 -10.72 0.13
CA TYR A 7 5.38 -9.79 -1.00
C TYR A 7 6.62 -8.91 -1.12
N ASN A 8 7.40 -9.18 -2.15
CA ASN A 8 8.73 -8.60 -2.36
C ASN A 8 8.77 -7.80 -3.66
N CYS A 9 7.61 -7.33 -4.12
CA CYS A 9 7.45 -6.62 -5.37
C CYS A 9 7.07 -5.16 -5.08
N ARG A 10 7.74 -4.22 -5.74
CA ARG A 10 7.37 -2.80 -5.71
C ARG A 10 7.55 -2.15 -7.07
N ARG A 11 7.03 -0.94 -7.21
CA ARG A 11 7.26 -0.10 -8.39
C ARG A 11 8.55 0.70 -8.23
N LYS A 12 9.26 0.98 -9.33
CA LYS A 12 10.50 1.78 -9.38
C LYS A 12 10.22 3.22 -8.98
N LEU A 13 9.17 3.79 -9.54
CA LEU A 13 8.70 5.14 -9.25
C LEU A 13 7.50 5.09 -8.32
N VAL A 14 7.55 5.88 -7.25
CA VAL A 14 6.35 6.24 -6.51
C VAL A 14 5.54 7.12 -7.47
N GLN A 15 4.54 6.53 -8.14
CA GLN A 15 3.54 7.32 -8.87
C GLN A 15 2.95 8.35 -7.92
N ASN A 16 2.41 9.47 -8.44
CA ASN A 16 1.74 10.56 -7.71
C ASN A 16 0.55 10.06 -6.86
N ILE A 17 0.84 9.26 -5.82
CA ILE A 17 -0.08 8.65 -4.90
C ILE A 17 0.41 9.09 -3.53
N HIS A 18 -0.26 10.14 -3.04
CA HIS A 18 -0.01 10.67 -1.72
C HIS A 18 -0.49 9.66 -0.68
N LYS A 19 0.43 9.10 0.10
CA LYS A 19 0.12 8.36 1.31
C LYS A 19 0.66 9.14 2.49
N SER A 20 -0.21 9.40 3.45
CA SER A 20 0.16 10.09 4.68
C SER A 20 0.16 9.08 5.82
N ILE A 21 1.20 9.13 6.64
CA ILE A 21 1.21 8.51 7.97
C ILE A 21 1.07 9.68 8.94
N VAL A 22 0.09 9.60 9.82
CA VAL A 22 -0.26 10.71 10.71
C VAL A 22 -0.26 10.24 12.15
N LEU A 23 0.26 11.08 13.04
CA LEU A 23 0.02 10.97 14.47
C LEU A 23 -1.32 11.64 14.77
N LEU A 24 -2.32 10.87 15.18
CA LEU A 24 -3.70 11.36 15.34
C LEU A 24 -3.78 12.54 16.31
N ASP A 25 -3.01 12.51 17.39
CA ASP A 25 -3.00 13.58 18.39
C ASP A 25 -2.46 14.91 17.87
N ALA A 26 -1.71 14.90 16.77
CA ALA A 26 -1.14 16.08 16.13
C ALA A 26 -2.08 16.72 15.09
N ILE A 27 -3.20 16.06 14.76
CA ILE A 27 -4.15 16.54 13.75
C ILE A 27 -5.23 17.41 14.39
N ASP A 28 -5.46 18.58 13.81
CA ASP A 28 -6.53 19.47 14.23
C ASP A 28 -7.93 18.84 14.03
N HIS A 29 -8.90 19.15 14.89
CA HIS A 29 -10.22 18.50 14.86
C HIS A 29 -11.23 19.18 13.92
N SER A 30 -10.79 20.09 13.04
CA SER A 30 -11.68 20.76 12.09
C SER A 30 -12.26 19.83 11.02
N LEU A 31 -13.46 20.17 10.55
CA LEU A 31 -14.14 19.51 9.43
C LEU A 31 -13.26 19.43 8.17
N ARG A 32 -12.33 20.37 8.01
CA ARG A 32 -11.40 20.44 6.87
C ARG A 32 -10.44 19.25 6.83
N ASN A 33 -10.08 18.69 7.98
CA ASN A 33 -9.22 17.51 8.10
C ASN A 33 -9.93 16.20 7.77
N VAL A 34 -11.26 16.21 7.70
CA VAL A 34 -12.06 15.05 7.30
C VAL A 34 -12.05 14.85 5.78
N ILE A 35 -11.88 15.93 5.01
CA ILE A 35 -12.19 15.89 3.57
C ILE A 35 -10.96 15.72 2.68
N HIS A 36 -9.79 16.34 2.94
CA HIS A 36 -8.65 16.07 2.04
C HIS A 36 -7.25 16.58 2.44
N HIS A 37 -7.09 17.47 3.41
CA HIS A 37 -5.77 18.03 3.78
C HIS A 37 -5.65 18.10 5.29
N PHE A 38 -4.56 17.56 5.84
CA PHE A 38 -4.31 17.56 7.28
C PHE A 38 -3.71 18.91 7.73
N ILE A 39 -4.46 19.63 8.54
CA ILE A 39 -4.04 20.74 9.35
C ILE A 39 -3.51 20.18 10.66
N LEU A 40 -2.35 20.65 11.10
CA LEU A 40 -1.77 20.25 12.36
C LEU A 40 -2.28 21.14 13.50
N LYS A 41 -2.36 20.59 14.71
CA LYS A 41 -2.66 21.38 15.92
C LYS A 41 -1.60 22.45 16.15
N GLN A 42 -1.96 23.48 16.91
CA GLN A 42 -1.00 24.49 17.36
C GLN A 42 0.18 23.85 18.09
N GLY A 43 1.40 24.32 17.81
CA GLY A 43 2.65 23.76 18.34
C GLY A 43 3.33 22.75 17.40
N TYR A 44 2.63 22.19 16.42
CA TYR A 44 3.24 21.33 15.39
C TYR A 44 3.65 22.14 14.16
N LYS A 45 4.71 21.69 13.47
CA LYS A 45 5.23 22.35 12.25
C LYS A 45 5.35 21.36 11.10
N ILE A 46 5.05 21.83 9.90
CA ILE A 46 5.27 21.06 8.67
C ILE A 46 6.73 21.24 8.26
N LYS A 47 7.42 20.12 8.02
CA LYS A 47 8.77 20.11 7.44
C LYS A 47 8.76 19.35 6.13
N LYS A 48 9.22 19.99 5.06
CA LYS A 48 9.55 19.29 3.81
C LYS A 48 10.87 18.55 4.02
N VAL A 49 10.86 17.24 3.83
CA VAL A 49 12.04 16.38 4.02
C VAL A 49 12.58 15.98 2.66
N ASN A 50 13.90 16.07 2.48
CA ASN A 50 14.53 15.62 1.23
C ASN A 50 14.49 14.08 1.16
N VAL A 51 14.36 13.53 -0.04
CA VAL A 51 14.42 12.07 -0.27
C VAL A 51 15.74 11.46 0.23
N ARG A 52 16.83 12.23 0.27
CA ARG A 52 18.11 11.81 0.87
C ARG A 52 18.06 11.65 2.38
N ASP A 53 17.20 12.42 3.06
CA ASP A 53 17.07 12.40 4.52
C ASP A 53 16.06 11.35 4.98
N MET A 54 15.05 11.06 4.13
CA MET A 54 14.02 10.08 4.43
C MET A 54 13.42 9.47 3.16
N VAL A 55 13.38 8.14 3.11
CA VAL A 55 12.73 7.38 2.04
C VAL A 55 11.52 6.63 2.60
N LEU A 56 10.35 6.90 2.04
CA LEU A 56 9.13 6.13 2.30
C LEU A 56 8.90 5.14 1.16
N ASN A 57 9.22 3.87 1.41
CA ASN A 57 8.97 2.80 0.44
C ASN A 57 7.49 2.39 0.48
N HIS A 58 6.80 2.56 -0.65
CA HIS A 58 5.40 2.15 -0.78
C HIS A 58 5.29 0.77 -1.42
N TYR A 59 4.88 -0.21 -0.62
CA TYR A 59 4.49 -1.54 -1.08
C TYR A 59 2.98 -1.55 -1.34
N LYS A 60 2.58 -1.89 -2.58
CA LYS A 60 1.16 -2.07 -2.93
C LYS A 60 0.99 -3.48 -3.47
N PHE A 61 0.46 -4.36 -2.64
CA PHE A 61 -0.16 -5.59 -3.11
C PHE A 61 -1.66 -5.37 -3.21
N GLN A 62 -2.27 -5.79 -4.32
CA GLN A 62 -3.72 -5.78 -4.46
C GLN A 62 -4.15 -7.14 -5.00
N ALA A 63 -4.62 -7.99 -4.08
CA ALA A 63 -5.19 -9.29 -4.44
C ALA A 63 -6.34 -9.09 -5.45
N TRP A 64 -6.41 -9.95 -6.47
CA TRP A 64 -7.41 -9.80 -7.53
C TRP A 64 -8.84 -9.84 -7.00
N SER A 65 -9.15 -10.75 -6.07
CA SER A 65 -10.46 -10.83 -5.41
C SER A 65 -10.89 -9.49 -4.79
N GLU A 66 -9.98 -8.84 -4.07
CA GLU A 66 -10.17 -7.52 -3.48
C GLU A 66 -10.25 -6.41 -4.54
N PHE A 67 -9.43 -6.50 -5.60
CA PHE A 67 -9.51 -5.57 -6.72
C PHE A 67 -10.87 -5.65 -7.39
N LYS A 68 -11.37 -6.84 -7.71
CA LYS A 68 -12.65 -7.09 -8.36
C LYS A 68 -13.82 -6.54 -7.54
N ALA A 69 -13.81 -6.74 -6.22
CA ALA A 69 -14.81 -6.16 -5.33
C ALA A 69 -14.77 -4.62 -5.33
N LYS A 70 -13.58 -4.02 -5.24
CA LYS A 70 -13.41 -2.56 -5.28
C LYS A 70 -13.73 -1.97 -6.65
N PHE A 71 -13.38 -2.67 -7.72
CA PHE A 71 -13.65 -2.30 -9.09
C PHE A 71 -15.16 -2.22 -9.30
N ARG A 72 -15.91 -3.29 -8.97
CA ARG A 72 -17.38 -3.31 -9.03
C ARG A 72 -18.01 -2.11 -8.32
N ARG A 73 -17.55 -1.79 -7.10
CA ARG A 73 -18.08 -0.66 -6.29
C ARG A 73 -17.73 0.73 -6.84
N ARG A 74 -16.56 0.90 -7.45
CA ARG A 74 -16.14 2.21 -8.00
C ARG A 74 -16.76 2.47 -9.36
N VAL A 75 -16.83 1.43 -10.16
CA VAL A 75 -17.34 1.50 -11.52
C VAL A 75 -18.86 1.71 -11.50
N SER A 76 -19.58 1.16 -10.51
CA SER A 76 -20.99 1.48 -10.27
C SER A 76 -21.26 2.92 -9.85
N ALA A 77 -20.25 3.67 -9.40
CA ALA A 77 -20.41 5.03 -8.89
C ALA A 77 -20.02 6.13 -9.89
N TYR A 78 -19.26 5.81 -10.95
CA TYR A 78 -18.60 6.84 -11.78
C TYR A 78 -18.59 6.58 -13.29
N VAL A 79 -19.24 5.53 -13.81
CA VAL A 79 -19.18 5.23 -15.24
C VAL A 79 -20.53 4.82 -15.80
N VAL A 80 -20.96 5.51 -16.87
CA VAL A 80 -22.06 5.08 -17.74
C VAL A 80 -21.73 3.69 -18.26
N ASP A 81 -22.62 2.74 -17.97
CA ASP A 81 -22.59 1.32 -18.36
C ASP A 81 -21.20 0.74 -18.66
N TRP A 82 -20.48 0.40 -17.60
CA TRP A 82 -19.11 -0.14 -17.66
C TRP A 82 -18.97 -1.49 -18.35
N THR A 83 -20.08 -2.15 -18.68
CA THR A 83 -20.11 -3.39 -19.46
C THR A 83 -19.84 -3.13 -20.95
N LYS A 84 -19.88 -1.87 -21.40
CA LYS A 84 -19.60 -1.47 -22.78
C LYS A 84 -18.11 -1.21 -23.02
N GLU A 85 -17.67 -1.55 -24.23
CA GLU A 85 -16.27 -1.57 -24.68
C GLU A 85 -15.59 -0.17 -24.76
N LEU A 86 -16.35 0.90 -24.51
CA LEU A 86 -15.91 2.30 -24.56
C LEU A 86 -14.98 2.74 -23.42
N ASN A 87 -14.48 1.83 -22.57
CA ASN A 87 -13.59 2.13 -21.44
C ASN A 87 -12.12 1.70 -21.71
N PRO A 88 -11.29 2.56 -22.33
CA PRO A 88 -10.00 2.16 -22.89
C PRO A 88 -8.88 1.88 -21.86
N ARG A 89 -9.09 2.17 -20.56
CA ARG A 89 -8.00 2.19 -19.56
C ARG A 89 -8.07 1.15 -18.45
N LEU A 90 -9.23 0.55 -18.19
CA LEU A 90 -9.42 -0.38 -17.07
C LEU A 90 -9.89 -1.78 -17.48
N GLY A 91 -10.26 -1.96 -18.76
CA GLY A 91 -10.96 -3.15 -19.24
C GLY A 91 -12.44 -3.14 -18.85
N PHE A 92 -13.24 -3.89 -19.59
CA PHE A 92 -14.70 -4.02 -19.39
C PHE A 92 -15.10 -5.37 -18.78
N SER A 93 -14.15 -6.30 -18.64
CA SER A 93 -14.41 -7.66 -18.15
C SER A 93 -13.75 -7.91 -16.79
N ALA A 94 -14.51 -8.50 -15.86
CA ALA A 94 -14.04 -8.81 -14.50
C ALA A 94 -13.24 -10.14 -14.44
N ILE A 95 -12.31 -10.30 -15.38
CA ILE A 95 -11.42 -11.45 -15.56
C ILE A 95 -10.02 -11.08 -15.08
N GLU A 96 -9.38 -11.94 -14.30
CA GLU A 96 -8.01 -11.70 -13.83
C GLU A 96 -7.05 -11.72 -15.01
N PRO A 97 -6.27 -10.66 -15.26
CA PRO A 97 -5.21 -10.71 -16.25
C PRO A 97 -4.18 -11.79 -15.92
N LYS A 98 -3.68 -12.51 -16.93
CA LYS A 98 -2.69 -13.59 -16.75
C LYS A 98 -1.43 -13.14 -16.01
N ASP A 99 -1.06 -11.87 -16.14
CA ASP A 99 0.11 -11.25 -15.54
C ASP A 99 -0.18 -10.49 -14.23
N TRP A 100 -1.41 -10.55 -13.68
CA TRP A 100 -1.82 -9.77 -12.51
C TRP A 100 -0.86 -9.85 -11.31
N PRO A 101 -0.34 -11.04 -10.91
CA PRO A 101 0.59 -11.15 -9.79
C PRO A 101 1.89 -10.35 -9.98
N SER A 102 2.36 -10.23 -11.22
CA SER A 102 3.58 -9.52 -11.60
C SER A 102 3.34 -8.10 -12.12
N LYS A 103 2.09 -7.72 -12.39
CA LYS A 103 1.70 -6.47 -13.07
C LYS A 103 2.23 -5.19 -12.41
N PHE A 104 2.50 -5.24 -11.11
CA PHE A 104 3.03 -4.11 -10.33
C PHE A 104 4.42 -4.38 -9.74
N CYS A 105 5.12 -5.42 -10.24
CA CYS A 105 6.45 -5.82 -9.79
C CYS A 105 7.53 -5.30 -10.74
N GLU A 106 7.94 -4.04 -10.55
CA GLU A 106 9.02 -3.44 -11.36
C GLU A 106 10.40 -3.61 -10.69
N VAL A 107 10.42 -3.79 -9.36
CA VAL A 107 11.60 -4.07 -8.55
C VAL A 107 11.28 -5.21 -7.59
N TYR A 108 12.18 -6.19 -7.54
CA TYR A 108 12.19 -7.19 -6.49
C TYR A 108 12.99 -6.65 -5.29
N ASP A 109 12.34 -6.48 -4.15
CA ASP A 109 12.87 -5.81 -2.97
C ASP A 109 12.58 -6.63 -1.70
N ASN A 110 13.64 -7.06 -1.02
CA ASN A 110 13.56 -7.78 0.25
C ASN A 110 13.60 -6.85 1.48
N GLY A 111 13.80 -5.53 1.31
CA GLY A 111 14.07 -4.61 2.41
C GLY A 111 13.02 -4.65 3.52
N LEU A 112 11.72 -4.64 3.18
CA LEU A 112 10.65 -4.77 4.18
C LEU A 112 10.66 -6.14 4.89
N LYS A 113 10.91 -7.21 4.13
CA LYS A 113 11.00 -8.57 4.68
C LYS A 113 12.16 -8.67 5.66
N ASP A 114 13.33 -8.18 5.28
CA ASP A 114 14.54 -8.25 6.11
C ASP A 114 14.44 -7.34 7.34
N LEU A 115 13.87 -6.14 7.18
CA LEU A 115 13.64 -5.20 8.28
C LEU A 115 12.65 -5.79 9.29
N THR A 116 11.49 -6.26 8.82
CA THR A 116 10.49 -6.87 9.72
C THR A 116 11.06 -8.11 10.37
N ARG A 117 11.89 -8.88 9.67
CA ARG A 117 12.57 -10.02 10.29
C ARG A 117 13.50 -9.60 11.42
N ARG A 118 14.34 -8.59 11.17
CA ARG A 118 15.26 -8.07 12.18
C ARG A 118 14.54 -7.58 13.44
N TRP A 119 13.41 -6.89 13.29
CA TRP A 119 12.69 -6.28 14.41
C TRP A 119 11.76 -7.23 15.14
N PHE A 120 11.15 -8.16 14.42
CA PHE A 120 10.04 -8.97 14.95
C PHE A 120 10.29 -10.47 14.81
N GLY A 121 11.53 -10.87 14.59
CA GLY A 121 11.96 -12.25 14.48
C GLY A 121 12.25 -12.91 15.81
N LEU A 122 11.59 -14.03 16.07
CA LEU A 122 11.94 -14.93 17.15
C LEU A 122 12.82 -16.04 16.58
N LYS A 123 14.07 -16.11 17.06
CA LYS A 123 14.96 -17.24 16.81
C LYS A 123 14.59 -18.37 17.77
N SER A 124 14.28 -19.55 17.23
CA SER A 124 14.17 -20.75 18.05
C SER A 124 15.53 -21.11 18.68
N PRO A 125 15.58 -21.67 19.91
CA PRO A 125 16.83 -22.09 20.57
C PRO A 125 17.72 -22.97 19.69
N ASN A 126 17.13 -23.79 18.83
CA ASN A 126 17.86 -24.69 17.93
C ASN A 126 18.26 -24.05 16.59
N ARG A 127 18.02 -22.75 16.35
CA ARG A 127 18.31 -22.01 15.10
C ARG A 127 17.68 -22.54 13.80
N ILE A 128 16.93 -23.66 13.83
CA ILE A 128 16.31 -24.26 12.63
C ILE A 128 15.04 -23.50 12.20
N HIS A 129 14.29 -22.95 13.16
CA HIS A 129 13.01 -22.30 12.88
C HIS A 129 13.01 -20.82 13.26
N TYR A 130 12.55 -20.03 12.30
CA TYR A 130 12.39 -18.59 12.40
C TYR A 130 10.89 -18.27 12.30
N ARG A 131 10.33 -17.61 13.33
CA ARG A 131 8.92 -17.18 13.34
C ARG A 131 8.81 -15.69 13.65
N MET A 132 7.77 -15.06 13.11
CA MET A 132 7.41 -13.70 13.50
C MET A 132 6.66 -13.69 14.83
N VAL A 133 6.78 -12.63 15.62
CA VAL A 133 6.11 -12.51 16.94
C VAL A 133 4.58 -12.68 16.90
N TRP A 134 3.94 -12.46 15.74
CA TRP A 134 2.49 -12.63 15.54
C TRP A 134 2.10 -13.99 14.95
N GLN A 135 3.06 -14.83 14.58
CA GLN A 135 2.79 -16.20 14.15
C GLN A 135 2.63 -17.06 15.41
N ARG A 136 1.37 -17.35 15.74
CA ARG A 136 0.99 -18.32 16.76
C ARG A 136 1.24 -19.73 16.25
#